data_AF-A0A7S0K8K4-F1
#
_entry.id   AF-A0A7S0K8K4-F1
#
_cell.length_a   1.000
_cell.length_b   1.000
_cell.length_c   1.000
_cell.angle_alpha   90.00
_cell.angle_beta   90.00
_cell.angle_gamma   90.00
#
_symmetry.space_group_name_H-M   'P 1'
#
loop_
_entity.id
_entity.type
_entity.pdbx_description
1 polymer ?
#
loop_
_entity_poly.entity_id
_entity_poly.type
_entity_poly.pdbx_seq_one_letter_code
_entity_poly.pdbx_strand_id
1 'polypeptide(L)'
;QASADGRMRLASPDLAEVLAYSVIMLNTDAHNPNIAQERKMSREGFVRNNRGTDADGSDKYGGRPRDLPRAFLEHVYDAVASSEIRNIEQAPSTTAAEAA
;
A
#
# COMPACT_ATOMS: atom_id res chain seq x y z
N GLN A 1 12.34 -3.85 -9.80
CA GLN A 1 12.89 -4.92 -8.96
C GLN A 1 12.52 -4.60 -7.51
N ALA A 2 11.90 -5.53 -6.79
CA ALA A 2 11.64 -5.36 -5.35
C ALA A 2 12.91 -5.73 -4.57
N SER A 3 13.31 -4.87 -3.64
CA SER A 3 14.47 -5.05 -2.78
C SER A 3 14.09 -5.90 -1.56
N ALA A 4 15.07 -6.56 -0.93
CA ALA A 4 14.87 -7.47 0.20
C ALA A 4 14.26 -6.79 1.44
N ASP A 5 14.37 -5.47 1.52
CA ASP A 5 13.80 -4.61 2.58
C ASP A 5 12.34 -4.19 2.29
N GLY A 6 11.67 -4.84 1.36
CA GLY A 6 10.26 -4.55 1.03
C GLY A 6 10.07 -3.29 0.18
N ARG A 7 11.13 -2.61 -0.24
CA ARG A 7 11.03 -1.43 -1.12
C ARG A 7 10.89 -1.84 -2.58
N MET A 8 9.96 -1.21 -3.29
CA MET A 8 9.78 -1.40 -4.73
C MET A 8 9.79 -0.05 -5.45
N ARG A 9 10.59 0.05 -6.52
CA ARG A 9 10.47 1.16 -7.48
C ARG A 9 9.26 0.90 -8.36
N LEU A 10 8.28 1.80 -8.29
CA LEU A 10 7.10 1.79 -9.14
C LEU A 10 7.46 2.38 -10.52
N ALA A 11 6.94 1.76 -11.57
CA ALA A 11 7.27 2.12 -12.95
C ALA A 11 6.47 3.32 -13.48
N SER A 12 5.29 3.57 -12.89
CA SER A 12 4.33 4.59 -13.30
C SER A 12 3.75 5.30 -12.07
N PRO A 13 3.50 6.62 -12.13
CA PRO A 13 2.74 7.35 -11.11
C PRO A 13 1.34 6.77 -10.89
N ASP A 14 0.68 6.31 -11.96
CA ASP A 14 -0.68 5.78 -11.90
C ASP A 14 -0.74 4.49 -11.06
N LEU A 15 0.30 3.64 -11.18
CA LEU A 15 0.48 2.48 -10.32
C LEU A 15 0.63 2.87 -8.85
N ALA A 16 1.35 3.96 -8.56
CA ALA A 16 1.51 4.45 -7.19
C ALA A 16 0.18 4.96 -6.62
N GLU A 17 -0.61 5.66 -7.42
CA GLU A 17 -1.92 6.18 -7.04
C GLU A 17 -2.90 5.03 -6.72
N VAL A 18 -3.03 4.05 -7.60
CA VAL A 18 -3.93 2.90 -7.37
C VAL A 18 -3.49 2.07 -6.15
N LEU A 19 -2.18 1.85 -6.00
CA LEU A 19 -1.66 1.13 -4.85
C LEU A 19 -1.90 1.90 -3.54
N ALA A 20 -1.76 3.23 -3.54
CA ALA A 20 -2.05 4.06 -2.37
C ALA A 20 -3.52 3.95 -1.93
N TYR A 21 -4.47 3.98 -2.88
CA TYR A 21 -5.88 3.75 -2.57
C TYR A 21 -6.12 2.36 -1.97
N SER A 22 -5.48 1.33 -2.52
CA SER A 22 -5.55 -0.04 -2.00
C SER A 22 -5.05 -0.13 -0.56
N VAL A 23 -3.95 0.55 -0.24
CA VAL A 23 -3.39 0.64 1.13
C VAL A 23 -4.33 1.38 2.09
N ILE A 24 -4.94 2.48 1.66
CA ILE A 24 -5.92 3.23 2.47
C ILE A 24 -7.12 2.34 2.80
N MET A 25 -7.66 1.63 1.80
CA MET A 25 -8.78 0.70 2.00
C MET A 25 -8.41 -0.45 2.94
N LEU A 26 -7.21 -1.00 2.81
CA LEU A 26 -6.71 -2.03 3.73
C LEU A 26 -6.59 -1.49 5.16
N ASN A 27 -6.08 -0.28 5.35
CA ASN A 27 -5.95 0.32 6.68
C ASN A 27 -7.32 0.47 7.35
N THR A 28 -8.31 1.00 6.63
CA THR A 28 -9.68 1.10 7.15
C THR A 28 -10.26 -0.28 7.47
N ASP A 29 -10.06 -1.28 6.62
CA ASP A 29 -10.54 -2.65 6.85
C ASP A 29 -9.89 -3.30 8.09
N ALA A 30 -8.56 -3.20 8.20
CA ALA A 30 -7.77 -3.84 9.26
C ALA A 30 -8.06 -3.25 10.64
N HIS A 31 -8.25 -1.93 10.74
CA HIS A 31 -8.29 -1.21 12.01
C HIS A 31 -9.68 -0.69 12.43
N ASN A 32 -10.70 -0.80 11.58
CA ASN A 32 -12.07 -0.40 11.96
C ASN A 32 -12.71 -1.43 12.92
N PRO A 33 -13.05 -1.07 14.17
CA PRO A 33 -13.64 -1.99 15.14
C PRO A 33 -15.05 -2.46 14.78
N ASN A 34 -15.73 -1.80 13.83
CA ASN A 34 -17.06 -2.20 13.36
C ASN A 34 -17.01 -3.33 12.31
N ILE A 35 -15.82 -3.71 11.84
CA ILE A 35 -15.65 -4.84 10.93
C ILE A 35 -15.26 -6.07 11.75
N ALA A 36 -16.16 -7.06 11.76
CA ALA A 36 -15.91 -8.33 12.41
C ALA A 36 -14.63 -9.00 11.88
N GLN A 37 -13.86 -9.62 12.76
CA GLN A 37 -12.50 -10.09 12.47
C GLN A 37 -12.46 -11.11 11.33
N GLU A 38 -13.47 -11.97 11.23
CA GLU A 38 -13.63 -12.97 10.18
C GLU A 38 -13.95 -12.38 8.80
N ARG A 39 -14.41 -11.11 8.75
CA ARG A 39 -14.72 -10.41 7.50
C ARG A 39 -13.58 -9.52 7.01
N LYS A 40 -12.58 -9.25 7.85
CA LYS A 40 -11.41 -8.46 7.46
C LYS A 40 -10.64 -9.15 6.35
N MET A 41 -10.07 -8.36 5.46
CA MET A 41 -9.28 -8.81 4.33
C MET A 41 -8.09 -9.61 4.82
N SER A 42 -7.97 -10.85 4.36
CA SER A 42 -6.79 -11.68 4.61
C SER A 42 -5.62 -11.27 3.72
N ARG A 43 -4.40 -11.67 4.10
CA ARG A 43 -3.17 -11.51 3.31
C ARG A 43 -3.35 -12.03 1.88
N GLU A 44 -3.85 -13.25 1.72
CA GLU A 44 -4.23 -13.82 0.42
C GLU A 44 -5.30 -13.01 -0.32
N GLY A 45 -6.25 -12.43 0.41
CA GLY A 45 -7.27 -11.53 -0.15
C GLY A 45 -6.64 -10.28 -0.76
N PHE A 46 -5.75 -9.61 -0.01
CA PHE A 46 -5.05 -8.43 -0.49
C PHE A 46 -4.18 -8.72 -1.72
N VAL A 47 -3.46 -9.85 -1.72
CA VAL A 47 -2.68 -10.27 -2.91
C VAL A 47 -3.57 -10.51 -4.12
N ARG A 48 -4.76 -11.11 -3.95
CA ARG A 48 -5.71 -11.33 -5.05
C ARG A 48 -6.31 -10.03 -5.58
N ASN A 49 -6.64 -9.10 -4.68
CA ASN A 49 -7.25 -7.82 -5.04
C ASN A 49 -6.30 -6.90 -5.83
N ASN A 50 -4.98 -7.06 -5.66
CA ASN A 50 -3.97 -6.26 -6.34
C ASN A 50 -3.33 -6.99 -7.55
N ARG A 51 -3.98 -8.01 -8.09
CA ARG A 51 -3.54 -8.64 -9.35
C ARG A 51 -3.81 -7.73 -10.53
N GLY A 52 -2.87 -7.64 -11.45
CA GLY A 52 -2.97 -6.82 -12.65
C GLY A 52 -3.07 -5.31 -12.39
N THR A 53 -2.68 -4.83 -11.21
CA THR A 53 -2.73 -3.40 -10.87
C THR A 53 -1.73 -2.56 -11.68
N ASP A 54 -0.67 -3.19 -12.20
CA ASP A 54 0.31 -2.53 -13.06
C ASP A 54 -0.18 -2.56 -14.52
N ALA A 55 -1.11 -1.64 -14.81
CA ALA A 55 -1.78 -1.54 -16.12
C ALA A 55 -0.83 -1.18 -17.26
N ASP A 56 0.15 -0.30 -17.00
CA ASP A 56 1.18 0.07 -17.97
C ASP A 56 2.28 -1.00 -18.10
N GLY A 57 2.38 -1.87 -17.09
CA GLY A 57 3.25 -3.03 -17.12
C GLY A 57 2.66 -4.11 -18.02
N SER A 58 3.32 -4.42 -19.11
CA SER A 58 3.06 -5.67 -19.84
C SER A 58 3.77 -6.82 -19.14
N ASP A 59 3.06 -7.95 -18.97
CA ASP A 59 3.74 -9.21 -18.74
C ASP A 59 4.66 -9.56 -19.94
N LYS A 60 5.56 -10.51 -19.75
CA LYS A 60 6.51 -10.95 -20.79
C LYS A 60 5.86 -11.42 -22.11
N TYR A 61 4.54 -11.54 -22.16
CA TYR A 61 3.77 -11.99 -23.32
C TYR A 61 2.89 -10.89 -23.92
N GLY A 62 3.01 -9.63 -23.47
CA GLY A 62 2.54 -8.44 -24.18
C GLY A 62 1.03 -8.21 -24.20
N GLY A 63 0.25 -8.90 -23.35
CA GLY A 63 -1.21 -8.87 -23.44
C GLY A 63 -1.98 -8.73 -22.12
N ARG A 64 -1.31 -8.81 -20.96
CA ARG A 64 -1.97 -8.63 -19.66
C ARG A 64 -1.25 -7.62 -18.78
N PRO A 65 -2.00 -6.85 -17.97
CA PRO A 65 -1.44 -6.07 -16.88
C PRO A 65 -0.55 -6.95 -16.01
N ARG A 66 0.59 -6.41 -15.61
CA ARG A 66 1.59 -7.12 -14.82
C ARG A 66 1.12 -7.23 -13.37
N ASP A 67 1.38 -8.39 -12.76
CA ASP A 67 1.21 -8.55 -11.31
C ASP A 67 2.40 -7.93 -10.57
N LEU A 68 2.12 -7.27 -9.45
CA LEU A 68 3.15 -6.87 -8.50
C LEU A 68 3.79 -8.11 -7.86
N PRO A 69 5.09 -8.07 -7.49
CA PRO A 69 5.72 -9.18 -6.79
C PRO A 69 4.94 -9.56 -5.52
N ARG A 70 4.59 -10.83 -5.38
CA ARG A 70 3.81 -11.32 -4.23
C ARG A 70 4.42 -10.89 -2.89
N ALA A 71 5.73 -11.08 -2.74
CA ALA A 71 6.45 -10.74 -1.51
C ALA A 71 6.33 -9.25 -1.14
N PHE A 72 6.22 -8.37 -2.13
CA PHE A 72 6.01 -6.93 -1.88
C PHE A 72 4.61 -6.67 -1.33
N LEU A 73 3.57 -7.22 -1.97
CA LEU A 73 2.18 -7.07 -1.51
C LEU A 73 1.96 -7.66 -0.11
N GLU A 74 2.59 -8.80 0.15
CA GLU A 74 2.60 -9.42 1.47
C GLU A 74 3.26 -8.53 2.52
N HIS A 75 4.43 -7.97 2.22
CA HIS A 75 5.12 -7.05 3.14
C HIS A 75 4.28 -5.79 3.43
N VAL A 76 3.63 -5.22 2.41
CA VAL A 76 2.71 -4.10 2.57
C VAL A 76 1.53 -4.48 3.47
N TYR A 77 0.93 -5.66 3.24
CA TYR A 77 -0.16 -6.15 4.07
C TYR A 77 0.26 -6.30 5.53
N ASP A 78 1.37 -6.98 5.79
CA ASP A 78 1.86 -7.25 7.13
C ASP A 78 2.19 -5.93 7.88
N ALA A 79 2.76 -4.95 7.17
CA ALA A 79 3.04 -3.62 7.74
C ALA A 79 1.77 -2.84 8.09
N VAL A 80 0.79 -2.78 7.20
CA VAL A 80 -0.46 -2.03 7.42
C VAL A 80 -1.33 -2.71 8.46
N ALA A 81 -1.45 -4.04 8.43
CA ALA A 81 -2.28 -4.78 9.39
C ALA A 81 -1.70 -4.75 10.82
N SER A 82 -0.37 -4.67 10.96
CA SER A 82 0.28 -4.63 12.28
C SER A 82 0.29 -3.24 12.92
N SER A 83 0.30 -2.17 12.12
CA SER A 83 0.32 -0.80 12.61
C SER A 83 -0.64 0.08 11.82
N GLU A 84 -1.61 0.65 12.51
CA GLU A 84 -2.53 1.63 11.94
C GLU A 84 -1.74 2.83 11.40
N ILE A 85 -2.09 3.26 10.18
CA ILE A 85 -1.59 4.50 9.60
C ILE A 85 -2.24 5.65 10.37
N ARG A 86 -1.45 6.29 11.22
CA ARG A 86 -1.86 7.52 11.92
C ARG A 86 -1.57 8.71 11.03
N ASN A 87 -2.44 9.72 11.08
CA ASN A 87 -2.18 11.00 10.43
C ASN A 87 -0.77 11.47 10.82
N ILE A 88 -0.01 11.92 9.83
CA ILE A 88 1.22 12.66 10.08
C ILE A 88 0.74 13.91 10.80
N GLU A 89 0.85 13.92 12.13
CA GLU A 89 0.71 15.15 12.90
C GLU A 89 1.68 16.12 12.22
N GLN A 90 1.17 17.24 11.69
CA GLN A 90 2.02 18.26 11.11
C GLN A 90 3.11 18.52 12.15
N ALA A 91 4.37 18.24 11.81
CA ALA A 91 5.48 18.61 12.68
C ALA A 91 5.24 20.08 13.05
N PRO A 92 5.26 20.44 14.35
CA PRO A 92 4.95 21.80 14.77
C PRO A 92 5.81 22.74 13.91
N SER A 93 5.16 23.63 13.17
CA SER A 93 5.86 24.56 12.29
C SER A 93 6.84 25.37 13.13
N THR A 94 8.14 25.13 12.90
CA THR A 94 9.23 25.89 13.51
C THR A 94 9.27 27.30 12.91
N THR A 95 8.24 28.12 13.18
CA THR A 95 8.18 29.53 12.73
C THR A 95 7.68 30.46 13.83
N ALA A 96 8.20 30.30 15.06
CA ALA A 96 7.96 31.27 16.13
C ALA A 96 9.14 31.37 17.12
N ALA A 97 10.38 31.50 16.63
CA ALA A 97 11.54 31.71 17.52
C ALA A 97 12.60 32.71 16.99
N GLU A 98 12.27 33.58 16.03
CA GLU A 98 13.20 34.62 15.53
C GLU A 98 12.60 36.05 15.53
N ALA A 99 11.77 36.39 16.51
CA ALA A 99 11.40 37.78 16.74
C ALA A 99 11.28 38.07 18.24
N ALA A 100 12.44 38.17 18.90
CA ALA A 100 12.62 38.85 20.18
C ALA A 100 13.86 39.75 20.08
#